data_AF-S4RUR9-F1
#
_entry.id   AF-S4RUR9-F1
#
_cell.length_a   1.000
_cell.length_b   1.000
_cell.length_c   1.000
_cell.angle_alpha   90.00
_cell.angle_beta   90.00
_cell.angle_gamma   90.00
#
_symmetry.space_group_name_H-M   'P 1'
#
loop_
_entity.id
_entity.type
_entity.pdbx_description
1 polymer ?
#
loop_
_entity_poly.entity_id
_entity_poly.type
_entity_poly.pdbx_seq_one_letter_code
_entity_poly.pdbx_strand_id
1 'polypeptide(L)'
;FPKHVPTAMDNEINKIAEELFSRTVGDRVVPVSPYEFPEETPIERLEEKRQQLQRQITHDITLQPDILVRAKQDFMKIDSTADLEDYVREAEESDSGAQGHSDSDLELEFQRLLITGEDACGVPRDDVVEVSSSLLRALRLRYKYSMLAMHSFFPTTAQALLLNSTTAATPGTSPQTIPPPTATIPKNIHPTTACPETSPYGDYDVSEFPEDCGFTVEMRGGVAHVYDGFSPGQHRDELVDLPYGDLAAFIADMNILMAMSINGPLKSFCYRRLQFLSAKFQMHALLNEMKELSAQKRVPHRDFYNIRKVDTHIHASSCMNQKHLLRFIKRAVKRESDEVVHRDQGKEQTLKQVFEDLNLTAFDLSVDMLDVHADRNTFHRFDKFNAKYNPVGESILREIFIKTDNCIGGRYFAHIIKEVMSDLEESKYQNAELRLSIYGRERGEWEGLAKWAVTHRVYSHNVRWLIQIPRL
;
A
#
# COMPACT_ATOMS: atom_id res chain seq x y z
N PHE A 1 7.29 -22.71 -21.45
CA PHE A 1 6.74 -23.64 -20.42
C PHE A 1 5.89 -24.71 -21.11
N PRO A 2 5.65 -25.92 -20.58
CA PRO A 2 4.96 -26.95 -21.34
C PRO A 2 3.52 -26.54 -21.64
N LYS A 3 3.09 -26.72 -22.91
CA LYS A 3 1.75 -26.40 -23.41
C LYS A 3 0.69 -27.11 -22.56
N HIS A 4 -0.35 -26.37 -22.15
CA HIS A 4 -1.49 -26.93 -21.42
C HIS A 4 -2.22 -27.93 -22.32
N VAL A 5 -2.03 -29.23 -22.05
CA VAL A 5 -2.78 -30.31 -22.68
C VAL A 5 -4.08 -30.47 -21.89
N PRO A 6 -5.27 -30.38 -22.53
CA PRO A 6 -6.55 -30.56 -21.84
C PRO A 6 -6.56 -31.90 -21.10
N THR A 7 -6.74 -31.86 -19.79
CA THR A 7 -6.80 -33.05 -18.94
C THR A 7 -8.23 -33.37 -18.57
N ALA A 8 -8.49 -34.61 -18.12
CA ALA A 8 -9.79 -35.02 -17.59
C ALA A 8 -10.26 -34.11 -16.42
N MET A 9 -9.32 -33.45 -15.75
CA MET A 9 -9.59 -32.45 -14.71
C MET A 9 -10.28 -31.19 -15.26
N ASP A 10 -9.97 -30.73 -16.48
CA ASP A 10 -10.62 -29.57 -17.08
C ASP A 10 -12.09 -29.86 -17.41
N ASN A 11 -12.39 -31.10 -17.80
CA ASN A 11 -13.75 -31.58 -18.01
C ASN A 11 -14.52 -31.74 -16.69
N GLU A 12 -13.87 -32.20 -15.61
CA GLU A 12 -14.48 -32.18 -14.27
C GLU A 12 -14.71 -30.74 -13.76
N ILE A 13 -13.79 -29.82 -14.02
CA ILE A 13 -13.90 -28.41 -13.63
C ILE A 13 -15.09 -27.74 -14.34
N ASN A 14 -15.27 -28.00 -15.63
CA ASN A 14 -16.44 -27.50 -16.38
C ASN A 14 -17.74 -28.14 -15.89
N LYS A 15 -17.72 -29.44 -15.57
CA LYS A 15 -18.89 -30.16 -15.04
C LYS A 15 -19.30 -29.65 -13.66
N ILE A 16 -18.33 -29.36 -12.79
CA ILE A 16 -18.56 -28.78 -11.45
C ILE A 16 -19.00 -27.32 -11.57
N ALA A 17 -18.48 -26.55 -12.54
CA ALA A 17 -18.94 -25.19 -12.82
C ALA A 17 -20.40 -25.18 -13.29
N GLU A 18 -20.80 -26.10 -14.18
CA GLU A 18 -22.19 -26.30 -14.59
C GLU A 18 -23.07 -26.77 -13.42
N GLU A 19 -22.58 -27.64 -12.54
CA GLU A 19 -23.30 -28.10 -11.35
C GLU A 19 -23.51 -26.97 -10.31
N LEU A 20 -22.52 -26.10 -10.12
CA LEU A 20 -22.63 -24.92 -9.27
C LEU A 20 -23.60 -23.89 -9.85
N PHE A 21 -23.60 -23.70 -11.17
CA PHE A 21 -24.52 -22.81 -11.89
C PHE A 21 -25.97 -23.34 -11.83
N SER A 22 -26.17 -24.64 -11.97
CA SER A 22 -27.50 -25.25 -11.89
C SER A 22 -28.02 -25.38 -10.45
N ARG A 23 -27.14 -25.44 -9.44
CA ARG A 23 -27.53 -25.33 -8.01
C ARG A 23 -27.91 -23.91 -7.59
N THR A 24 -27.42 -22.88 -8.28
CA THR A 24 -27.83 -21.48 -8.06
C THR A 24 -29.17 -21.15 -8.72
N VAL A 25 -29.55 -21.86 -9.78
CA VAL A 25 -30.82 -21.70 -10.50
C VAL A 25 -31.90 -22.68 -10.00
N GLY A 26 -31.50 -23.78 -9.35
CA GLY A 26 -32.40 -24.78 -8.80
C GLY A 26 -33.17 -24.30 -7.57
N ASP A 27 -34.49 -24.44 -7.64
CA ASP A 27 -35.55 -23.97 -6.74
C ASP A 27 -35.49 -24.53 -5.29
N ARG A 28 -34.35 -24.39 -4.62
CA ARG A 28 -34.23 -24.54 -3.18
C ARG A 28 -34.22 -23.14 -2.59
N VAL A 29 -35.26 -22.84 -1.81
CA VAL A 29 -35.32 -21.68 -0.92
C VAL A 29 -34.02 -21.62 -0.11
N VAL A 30 -33.07 -20.81 -0.57
CA VAL A 30 -31.84 -20.51 0.16
C VAL A 30 -32.30 -19.76 1.41
N PRO A 31 -32.05 -20.26 2.63
CA PRO A 31 -32.31 -19.45 3.81
C PRO A 31 -31.41 -18.22 3.71
N VAL A 32 -32.02 -17.07 3.42
CA VAL A 32 -31.35 -15.77 3.46
C VAL A 32 -30.81 -15.63 4.88
N SER A 33 -29.49 -15.53 5.01
CA SER A 33 -28.83 -15.29 6.29
C SER A 33 -29.34 -13.96 6.85
N PRO A 34 -29.79 -13.88 8.12
CA PRO A 34 -30.41 -12.69 8.69
C PRO A 34 -29.43 -11.54 8.97
N TYR A 35 -28.18 -11.66 8.55
CA TYR A 35 -27.15 -10.67 8.81
C TYR A 35 -26.98 -9.76 7.59
N GLU A 36 -27.79 -8.69 7.56
CA GLU A 36 -27.47 -7.50 6.78
C GLU A 36 -26.13 -6.94 7.24
N PHE A 37 -25.31 -6.51 6.27
CA PHE A 37 -24.14 -5.71 6.57
C PHE A 37 -24.63 -4.38 7.15
N PRO A 38 -24.13 -3.92 8.30
CA PRO A 38 -24.10 -2.49 8.53
C PRO A 38 -23.29 -1.89 7.38
N GLU A 39 -23.88 -0.97 6.62
CA GLU A 39 -23.19 -0.26 5.53
C GLU A 39 -21.96 0.52 6.03
N GLU A 40 -21.81 0.66 7.34
CA GLU A 40 -20.74 1.38 8.02
C GLU A 40 -19.59 0.46 8.43
N THR A 41 -18.38 0.85 8.08
CA THR A 41 -17.16 0.07 8.33
C THR A 41 -16.82 0.01 9.84
N PRO A 42 -16.19 -1.06 10.35
CA PRO A 42 -15.84 -1.19 11.77
C PRO A 42 -14.96 -0.06 12.32
N ILE A 43 -14.17 0.57 11.46
CA ILE A 43 -13.31 1.70 11.78
C ILE A 43 -14.14 2.95 12.09
N GLU A 44 -15.18 3.20 11.30
CA GLU A 44 -16.09 4.34 11.50
C GLU A 44 -16.85 4.22 12.81
N ARG A 45 -17.30 3.00 13.16
CA ARG A 45 -17.95 2.72 14.44
C ARG A 45 -17.03 2.91 15.64
N LEU A 46 -15.76 2.53 15.52
CA LEU A 46 -14.77 2.71 16.58
C LEU A 46 -14.40 4.19 16.75
N GLU A 47 -14.30 4.95 15.66
CA GLU A 47 -14.05 6.39 15.70
C GLU A 47 -15.25 7.20 16.19
N GLU A 48 -16.48 6.86 15.79
CA GLU A 48 -17.69 7.49 16.32
C GLU A 48 -17.85 7.23 17.81
N LYS A 49 -17.63 5.99 18.27
CA LYS A 49 -17.61 5.69 19.71
C LYS A 49 -16.55 6.50 20.44
N ARG A 50 -15.36 6.63 19.86
CA ARG A 50 -14.26 7.41 20.44
C ARG A 50 -14.57 8.90 20.48
N GLN A 51 -15.23 9.46 19.45
CA GLN A 51 -15.68 10.84 19.42
C GLN A 51 -16.85 11.10 20.38
N GLN A 52 -17.81 10.17 20.50
CA GLN A 52 -18.89 10.25 21.49
C GLN A 52 -18.32 10.24 22.91
N LEU A 53 -17.36 9.35 23.20
CA LEU A 53 -16.67 9.31 24.48
C LEU A 53 -15.89 10.61 24.75
N GLN A 54 -15.23 11.17 23.73
CA GLN A 54 -14.51 12.43 23.85
C GLN A 54 -15.46 13.62 24.09
N ARG A 55 -16.64 13.63 23.47
CA ARG A 55 -17.68 14.65 23.72
C ARG A 55 -18.29 14.52 25.12
N GLN A 56 -18.50 13.30 25.60
CA GLN A 56 -18.93 13.04 26.98
C GLN A 56 -17.87 13.52 27.98
N ILE A 57 -16.59 13.18 27.77
CA ILE A 57 -15.47 13.68 28.59
C ILE A 57 -15.44 15.21 28.58
N THR A 58 -15.64 15.85 27.42
CA THR A 58 -15.65 17.32 27.31
C THR A 58 -16.84 17.95 28.03
N HIS A 59 -18.00 17.28 28.03
CA HIS A 59 -19.20 17.72 28.76
C HIS A 59 -19.07 17.53 30.28
N ASP A 60 -18.41 16.46 30.73
CA ASP A 60 -18.15 16.19 32.14
C ASP A 60 -17.06 17.13 32.72
N ILE A 61 -16.10 17.58 31.89
CA ILE A 61 -15.10 18.60 32.25
C ILE A 61 -15.76 19.93 32.67
N THR A 62 -16.91 20.27 32.08
CA THR A 62 -17.64 21.50 32.43
C THR A 62 -18.37 21.45 33.77
N LEU A 63 -18.63 20.27 34.33
CA LEU A 63 -19.51 20.12 35.49
C LEU A 63 -18.75 19.86 36.80
N GLN A 64 -17.60 19.16 36.79
CA GLN A 64 -16.83 18.89 38.02
C GLN A 64 -15.31 18.77 37.80
N PRO A 65 -14.55 19.89 37.88
CA PRO A 65 -13.10 19.88 37.67
C PRO A 65 -12.31 19.08 38.73
N ASP A 66 -12.81 18.99 39.96
CA ASP A 66 -12.11 18.32 41.07
C ASP A 66 -12.13 16.79 40.99
N ILE A 67 -13.17 16.21 40.37
CA ILE A 67 -13.24 14.76 40.13
C ILE A 67 -12.24 14.37 39.06
N LEU A 68 -11.99 15.23 38.08
CA LEU A 68 -11.02 14.95 37.01
C LEU A 68 -9.57 15.09 37.47
N VAL A 69 -9.26 15.99 38.42
CA VAL A 69 -7.92 16.05 39.03
C VAL A 69 -7.64 14.80 39.85
N ARG A 70 -8.63 14.30 40.61
CA ARG A 70 -8.54 13.01 41.30
C ARG A 70 -8.50 11.83 40.34
N ALA A 71 -9.37 11.77 39.34
CA ALA A 71 -9.38 10.69 38.35
C ALA A 71 -8.11 10.70 37.50
N LYS A 72 -7.53 11.86 37.16
CA LYS A 72 -6.25 11.96 36.46
C LYS A 72 -5.07 11.62 37.37
N GLN A 73 -5.12 11.98 38.66
CA GLN A 73 -4.15 11.52 39.65
C GLN A 73 -4.28 10.00 39.92
N ASP A 74 -5.47 9.43 39.88
CA ASP A 74 -5.73 8.02 40.12
C ASP A 74 -5.43 7.18 38.86
N PHE A 75 -5.73 7.68 37.64
CA PHE A 75 -5.32 7.07 36.37
C PHE A 75 -3.79 7.12 36.18
N MET A 76 -3.12 8.14 36.70
CA MET A 76 -1.65 8.22 36.75
C MET A 76 -1.02 7.45 37.93
N LYS A 77 -1.82 6.95 38.88
CA LYS A 77 -1.36 6.10 40.00
C LYS A 77 -1.56 4.60 39.77
N ILE A 78 -2.32 4.21 38.74
CA ILE A 78 -2.64 2.79 38.50
C ILE A 78 -1.50 1.99 37.86
N ASP A 79 -0.46 2.64 37.35
CA ASP A 79 0.85 2.00 37.20
C ASP A 79 1.70 2.45 38.38
N SER A 80 1.57 1.77 39.51
CA SER A 80 2.43 2.08 40.64
C SER A 80 3.86 1.83 40.17
N THR A 81 4.66 2.90 40.16
CA THR A 81 6.10 2.81 39.93
C THR A 81 6.74 1.80 40.86
N ALA A 82 6.13 1.54 42.02
CA ALA A 82 6.50 0.50 42.96
C ALA A 82 6.32 -0.93 42.40
N ASP A 83 5.16 -1.27 41.81
CA ASP A 83 4.93 -2.61 41.22
C ASP A 83 5.82 -2.83 39.98
N LEU A 84 6.11 -1.76 39.23
CA LEU A 84 7.02 -1.81 38.08
C LEU A 84 8.50 -1.90 38.51
N GLU A 85 8.90 -1.22 39.58
CA GLU A 85 10.24 -1.29 40.19
C GLU A 85 10.48 -2.64 40.85
N ASP A 86 9.46 -3.22 41.51
CA ASP A 86 9.53 -4.56 42.10
C ASP A 86 9.64 -5.64 41.00
N TYR A 87 8.90 -5.52 39.89
CA TYR A 87 9.03 -6.44 38.75
C TYR A 87 10.38 -6.32 38.03
N VAL A 88 10.92 -5.10 37.93
CA VAL A 88 12.27 -4.86 37.37
C VAL A 88 13.35 -5.39 38.32
N ARG A 89 13.19 -5.22 39.64
CA ARG A 89 14.08 -5.82 40.65
C ARG A 89 14.05 -7.34 40.65
N GLU A 90 12.88 -7.97 40.56
CA GLU A 90 12.77 -9.43 40.46
C GLU A 90 13.41 -9.97 39.17
N ALA A 91 13.32 -9.21 38.07
CA ALA A 91 13.99 -9.54 36.81
C ALA A 91 15.51 -9.33 36.85
N GLU A 92 16.01 -8.35 37.60
CA GLU A 92 17.45 -8.09 37.80
C GLU A 92 18.09 -9.05 38.82
N GLU A 93 17.37 -9.44 39.88
CA GLU A 93 17.85 -10.41 40.88
C GLU A 93 17.98 -11.83 40.28
N SER A 94 17.14 -12.19 39.31
CA SER A 94 17.20 -13.47 38.58
C SER A 94 18.31 -13.57 37.53
N ASP A 95 18.92 -12.44 37.11
CA ASP A 95 19.98 -12.39 36.09
C ASP A 95 21.41 -12.31 36.69
N SER A 96 21.53 -12.23 38.02
CA SER A 96 22.80 -12.07 38.74
C SER A 96 23.78 -13.28 38.68
N GLY A 97 23.47 -14.30 37.87
CA GLY A 97 24.28 -15.52 37.71
C GLY A 97 24.90 -15.75 36.33
N ALA A 98 24.59 -14.97 35.28
CA ALA A 98 24.98 -15.32 33.92
C ALA A 98 25.92 -14.28 33.28
N GLN A 99 27.23 -14.54 33.35
CA GLN A 99 28.22 -13.83 32.56
C GLN A 99 28.02 -14.10 31.06
N GLY A 100 27.73 -13.03 30.31
CA GLY A 100 27.97 -12.93 28.87
C GLY A 100 26.92 -13.59 27.98
N HIS A 101 25.76 -12.96 27.83
CA HIS A 101 24.81 -13.34 26.78
C HIS A 101 24.99 -12.45 25.54
N SER A 102 25.34 -13.10 24.44
CA SER A 102 25.21 -12.60 23.08
C SER A 102 23.76 -12.15 22.81
N ASP A 103 23.60 -11.23 21.86
CA ASP A 103 22.35 -10.67 21.29
C ASP A 103 21.36 -11.72 20.72
N SER A 104 21.50 -13.00 21.06
CA SER A 104 20.85 -14.14 20.42
C SER A 104 19.55 -14.61 21.05
N ASP A 105 19.22 -14.27 22.30
CA ASP A 105 18.09 -14.92 22.99
C ASP A 105 17.23 -13.93 23.81
N LEU A 106 16.67 -12.92 23.16
CA LEU A 106 15.44 -12.28 23.65
C LEU A 106 14.23 -13.17 23.35
N GLU A 107 14.21 -14.39 23.91
CA GLU A 107 12.97 -15.17 23.97
C GLU A 107 12.03 -14.49 24.99
N LEU A 108 11.32 -13.46 24.52
CA LEU A 108 10.21 -12.89 25.27
C LEU A 108 9.15 -13.98 25.43
N GLU A 109 9.07 -14.55 26.63
CA GLU A 109 8.05 -15.52 26.97
C GLU A 109 6.70 -14.80 27.14
N PHE A 110 6.07 -14.53 26.00
CA PHE A 110 4.69 -14.07 25.95
C PHE A 110 3.77 -15.16 26.46
N GLN A 111 2.80 -14.79 27.28
CA GLN A 111 1.75 -15.70 27.69
C GLN A 111 0.90 -16.02 26.47
N ARG A 112 1.00 -17.28 26.00
CA ARG A 112 0.24 -17.78 24.86
C ARG A 112 -0.92 -18.60 25.37
N LEU A 113 -2.14 -18.18 25.02
CA LEU A 113 -3.32 -18.98 25.27
C LEU A 113 -3.63 -19.87 24.07
N LEU A 114 -3.71 -21.18 24.34
CA LEU A 114 -4.26 -22.14 23.41
C LEU A 114 -5.78 -22.14 23.56
N ILE A 115 -6.46 -21.50 22.63
CA ILE A 115 -7.93 -21.52 22.57
C ILE A 115 -8.33 -22.73 21.73
N THR A 116 -8.86 -23.77 22.38
CA THR A 116 -9.34 -24.99 21.71
C THR A 116 -10.74 -24.79 21.13
N GLY A 117 -11.06 -25.49 20.03
CA GLY A 117 -12.37 -25.39 19.38
C GLY A 117 -12.43 -24.39 18.22
N GLU A 118 -11.30 -24.08 17.57
CA GLU A 118 -11.27 -23.22 16.37
C GLU A 118 -12.18 -23.72 15.24
N ASP A 119 -12.49 -25.02 15.21
CA ASP A 119 -13.41 -25.65 14.26
C ASP A 119 -14.89 -25.27 14.50
N ALA A 120 -15.22 -24.71 15.67
CA ALA A 120 -16.57 -24.26 16.02
C ALA A 120 -16.88 -22.88 15.43
N CYS A 121 -16.53 -22.64 14.16
CA CYS A 121 -16.92 -21.45 13.40
C CYS A 121 -18.45 -21.37 13.16
N GLY A 122 -19.23 -22.25 13.80
CA GLY A 122 -20.69 -22.34 13.79
C GLY A 122 -21.29 -22.55 12.41
N VAL A 123 -20.50 -23.11 11.49
CA VAL A 123 -20.90 -23.60 10.18
C VAL A 123 -20.84 -25.14 10.25
N PRO A 124 -21.78 -25.88 9.64
CA PRO A 124 -21.71 -27.34 9.55
C PRO A 124 -20.34 -27.85 9.06
N ARG A 125 -19.93 -29.04 9.51
CA ARG A 125 -18.62 -29.62 9.14
C ARG A 125 -18.45 -29.80 7.63
N ASP A 126 -19.52 -30.16 6.93
CA ASP A 126 -19.49 -30.37 5.48
C ASP A 126 -19.17 -29.07 4.74
N ASP A 127 -19.79 -27.96 5.17
CA ASP A 127 -19.54 -26.62 4.63
C ASP A 127 -18.10 -26.14 4.94
N VAL A 128 -17.52 -26.52 6.07
CA VAL A 128 -16.13 -26.14 6.42
C VAL A 128 -15.12 -26.70 5.42
N VAL A 129 -15.34 -27.92 4.93
CA VAL A 129 -14.47 -28.53 3.91
C VAL A 129 -14.58 -27.78 2.58
N GLU A 130 -15.80 -27.48 2.15
CA GLU A 130 -16.07 -26.72 0.92
C GLU A 130 -15.48 -25.30 0.98
N VAL A 131 -15.64 -24.64 2.13
CA VAL A 131 -15.07 -23.32 2.41
C VAL A 131 -13.55 -23.35 2.37
N SER A 132 -12.93 -24.35 3.03
CA SER A 132 -11.47 -24.47 3.07
C SER A 132 -10.88 -24.72 1.68
N SER A 133 -11.53 -25.57 0.87
CA SER A 133 -11.16 -25.80 -0.52
C SER A 133 -11.27 -24.53 -1.36
N SER A 134 -12.34 -23.76 -1.18
CA SER A 134 -12.56 -22.49 -1.87
C SER A 134 -11.51 -21.44 -1.53
N LEU A 135 -11.15 -21.30 -0.25
CA LEU A 135 -10.08 -20.40 0.20
C LEU A 135 -8.72 -20.81 -0.35
N LEU A 136 -8.41 -22.12 -0.35
CA LEU A 136 -7.17 -22.64 -0.92
C LEU A 136 -7.09 -22.35 -2.42
N ARG A 137 -8.20 -22.51 -3.15
CA ARG A 137 -8.30 -22.16 -4.56
C ARG A 137 -8.07 -20.67 -4.79
N ALA A 138 -8.68 -19.79 -3.99
CA ALA A 138 -8.45 -18.35 -4.07
C ALA A 138 -6.99 -17.96 -3.81
N LEU A 139 -6.33 -18.60 -2.84
CA LEU A 139 -4.90 -18.39 -2.56
C LEU A 139 -4.00 -18.84 -3.70
N ARG A 140 -4.31 -19.98 -4.34
CA ARG A 140 -3.59 -20.47 -5.53
C ARG A 140 -3.74 -19.52 -6.71
N LEU A 141 -4.95 -18.98 -6.94
CA LEU A 141 -5.18 -17.96 -7.97
C LEU A 141 -4.34 -16.71 -7.69
N ARG A 142 -4.32 -16.21 -6.45
CA ARG A 142 -3.46 -15.08 -6.06
C ARG A 142 -1.98 -15.39 -6.31
N TYR A 143 -1.52 -16.58 -5.96
CA TYR A 143 -0.13 -17.00 -6.18
C TYR A 143 0.22 -17.01 -7.67
N LYS A 144 -0.61 -17.65 -8.51
CA LYS A 144 -0.48 -17.67 -9.98
C LYS A 144 -0.28 -16.27 -10.56
N TYR A 145 -1.19 -15.33 -10.26
CA TYR A 145 -1.11 -13.97 -10.80
C TYR A 145 0.00 -13.13 -10.18
N SER A 146 0.37 -13.35 -8.92
CA SER A 146 1.52 -12.68 -8.30
C SER A 146 2.83 -13.08 -8.99
N MET A 147 2.99 -14.36 -9.33
CA MET A 147 4.16 -14.83 -10.07
C MET A 147 4.20 -14.30 -11.50
N LEU A 148 3.06 -14.29 -12.20
CA LEU A 148 2.95 -13.69 -13.54
C LEU A 148 3.32 -12.19 -13.55
N ALA A 149 2.95 -11.46 -12.49
CA ALA A 149 3.30 -10.05 -12.32
C ALA A 149 4.70 -9.83 -11.72
N MET A 150 5.46 -10.89 -11.44
CA MET A 150 6.76 -10.84 -10.74
C MET A 150 6.69 -10.13 -9.38
N HIS A 151 5.53 -10.17 -8.72
CA HIS A 151 5.34 -9.63 -7.38
C HIS A 151 5.87 -10.60 -6.32
N SER A 152 6.38 -10.06 -5.22
CA SER A 152 6.72 -10.87 -4.06
C SER A 152 5.47 -11.52 -3.47
N PHE A 153 5.61 -12.78 -3.05
CA PHE A 153 4.56 -13.51 -2.35
C PHE A 153 5.07 -13.99 -1.00
N PHE A 154 4.23 -13.95 0.03
CA PHE A 154 4.65 -14.20 1.39
C PHE A 154 5.21 -15.64 1.54
N PRO A 155 6.46 -15.83 1.99
CA PRO A 155 7.12 -17.15 1.97
C PRO A 155 6.38 -18.21 2.77
N THR A 156 5.87 -17.86 3.96
CA THR A 156 5.13 -18.81 4.82
C THR A 156 3.87 -19.32 4.12
N THR A 157 3.14 -18.43 3.45
CA THR A 157 1.94 -18.80 2.70
C THR A 157 2.32 -19.64 1.48
N ALA A 158 3.38 -19.27 0.75
CA ALA A 158 3.87 -20.07 -0.39
C ALA A 158 4.23 -21.49 0.04
N GLN A 159 4.96 -21.63 1.15
CA GLN A 159 5.38 -22.93 1.68
C GLN A 159 4.19 -23.79 2.08
N ALA A 160 3.18 -23.22 2.76
CA ALA A 160 1.95 -23.92 3.11
C ALA A 160 1.16 -24.38 1.87
N LEU A 161 1.14 -23.58 0.79
CA LEU A 161 0.49 -23.94 -0.47
C LEU A 161 1.21 -25.10 -1.18
N LEU A 162 2.55 -25.13 -1.13
CA LEU A 162 3.39 -26.18 -1.73
C LEU A 162 3.30 -27.51 -0.96
N LEU A 163 3.21 -27.47 0.37
CA LEU A 163 3.02 -28.67 1.18
C LEU A 163 1.66 -29.35 0.93
N ASN A 164 0.65 -28.56 0.56
CA ASN A 164 -0.68 -29.04 0.20
C ASN A 164 -0.82 -29.51 -1.25
N SER A 165 0.20 -29.33 -2.11
CA SER A 165 0.20 -29.85 -3.48
C SER A 165 0.94 -31.18 -3.61
N THR A 166 1.89 -31.48 -2.74
CA THR A 166 2.64 -32.75 -2.75
C THR A 166 1.85 -33.95 -2.22
N THR A 167 0.76 -33.74 -1.49
CA THR A 167 -0.13 -34.81 -1.02
C THR A 167 -1.07 -35.37 -2.10
N ALA A 168 -1.10 -34.77 -3.29
CA ALA A 168 -1.92 -35.21 -4.42
C ALA A 168 -1.13 -35.86 -5.58
N ALA A 169 0.18 -36.11 -5.40
CA ALA A 169 1.00 -36.75 -6.42
C ALA A 169 0.96 -38.29 -6.28
N THR A 170 0.55 -38.94 -7.36
CA THR A 170 0.55 -40.39 -7.62
C THR A 170 1.85 -41.07 -7.14
N PRO A 171 1.80 -42.24 -6.48
CA PRO A 171 3.02 -42.94 -6.04
C PRO A 171 3.80 -43.43 -7.26
N GLY A 172 4.93 -42.80 -7.58
CA GLY A 172 5.81 -43.29 -8.63
C GLY A 172 6.81 -42.29 -9.22
N THR A 173 6.58 -40.98 -9.08
CA THR A 173 7.50 -39.98 -9.65
C THR A 173 8.39 -39.42 -8.54
N SER A 174 9.69 -39.70 -8.60
CA SER A 174 10.67 -39.13 -7.68
C SER A 174 10.53 -37.61 -7.64
N PRO A 175 10.42 -36.99 -6.46
CA PRO A 175 10.29 -35.54 -6.36
C PRO A 175 11.54 -34.89 -6.94
N GLN A 176 11.40 -34.13 -8.03
CA GLN A 176 12.41 -33.14 -8.35
C GLN A 176 12.45 -32.17 -7.17
N THR A 177 13.52 -32.31 -6.40
CA THR A 177 13.86 -31.47 -5.27
C THR A 177 14.15 -30.09 -5.82
N ILE A 178 13.12 -29.25 -5.91
CA ILE A 178 13.34 -27.81 -5.97
C ILE A 178 13.99 -27.48 -4.62
N PRO A 179 15.23 -26.96 -4.60
CA PRO A 179 15.88 -26.66 -3.34
C PRO A 179 14.96 -25.73 -2.54
N PRO A 180 14.85 -25.91 -1.21
CA PRO A 180 14.15 -24.94 -0.39
C PRO A 180 14.71 -23.56 -0.72
N PRO A 181 13.88 -22.52 -0.89
CA PRO A 181 14.41 -21.17 -0.96
C PRO A 181 15.22 -21.02 0.32
N THR A 182 16.53 -20.89 0.18
CA THR A 182 17.43 -20.70 1.30
C THR A 182 17.09 -19.33 1.84
N ALA A 183 16.05 -19.26 2.67
CA ALA A 183 15.78 -18.13 3.53
C ALA A 183 16.83 -18.22 4.65
N THR A 184 18.10 -18.04 4.30
CA THR A 184 18.95 -17.18 5.10
C THR A 184 18.20 -15.86 5.14
N ILE A 185 17.32 -15.70 6.14
CA ILE A 185 16.97 -14.38 6.66
C ILE A 185 18.33 -13.77 6.97
N PRO A 186 18.82 -12.79 6.20
CA PRO A 186 20.07 -12.15 6.55
C PRO A 186 19.85 -11.62 7.97
N LYS A 187 20.69 -12.04 8.93
CA LYS A 187 20.64 -11.55 10.31
C LYS A 187 20.86 -10.02 10.43
N ASN A 188 20.95 -9.32 9.31
CA ASN A 188 20.95 -7.88 9.17
C ASN A 188 19.79 -7.47 8.23
N ILE A 189 18.63 -7.11 8.76
CA ILE A 189 17.51 -6.50 8.01
C ILE A 189 17.78 -5.00 7.74
N HIS A 190 19.06 -4.62 7.64
CA HIS A 190 19.40 -3.45 6.86
C HIS A 190 19.57 -3.94 5.44
N PRO A 191 18.75 -3.52 4.45
CA PRO A 191 19.09 -3.75 3.06
C PRO A 191 20.47 -3.13 2.83
N THR A 192 21.50 -3.97 2.76
CA THR A 192 22.88 -3.63 2.38
C THR A 192 23.04 -3.47 0.88
N THR A 193 21.94 -3.46 0.13
CA THR A 193 21.92 -2.76 -1.16
C THR A 193 22.04 -1.28 -0.83
N ALA A 194 23.28 -0.83 -0.66
CA ALA A 194 23.61 0.58 -0.69
C ALA A 194 22.86 1.17 -1.89
N CYS A 195 21.88 2.03 -1.63
CA CYS A 195 21.43 2.95 -2.65
C CYS A 195 22.71 3.60 -3.19
N PRO A 196 22.92 3.65 -4.51
CA PRO A 196 24.07 4.35 -5.05
C PRO A 196 24.14 5.72 -4.38
N GLU A 197 25.27 6.06 -3.76
CA GLU A 197 25.49 7.39 -3.16
C GLU A 197 25.35 8.49 -4.23
N THR A 198 25.49 8.09 -5.49
CA THR A 198 25.30 8.91 -6.69
C THR A 198 23.84 8.92 -7.14
N SER A 199 23.34 10.12 -7.46
CA SER A 199 22.04 10.29 -8.12
C SER A 199 21.96 9.40 -9.37
N PRO A 200 20.86 8.65 -9.58
CA PRO A 200 20.67 7.88 -10.81
C PRO A 200 20.71 8.84 -12.00
N TYR A 201 20.17 10.06 -11.89
CA TYR A 201 20.17 11.06 -12.97
C TYR A 201 21.52 11.72 -13.27
N GLY A 202 22.64 11.01 -13.09
CA GLY A 202 23.96 11.44 -13.54
C GLY A 202 24.05 11.52 -15.06
N ASP A 203 25.21 11.96 -15.56
CA ASP A 203 25.51 11.94 -16.99
C ASP A 203 25.70 10.48 -17.41
N TYR A 204 24.59 9.81 -17.75
CA TYR A 204 24.62 8.48 -18.34
C TYR A 204 25.36 8.57 -19.67
N ASP A 205 26.46 7.83 -19.80
CA ASP A 205 27.08 7.66 -21.10
C ASP A 205 26.15 6.77 -21.94
N VAL A 206 25.67 7.31 -23.06
CA VAL A 206 24.72 6.59 -23.93
C VAL A 206 25.36 5.30 -24.47
N SER A 207 26.70 5.20 -24.48
CA SER A 207 27.40 3.97 -24.83
C SER A 207 27.32 2.85 -23.78
N GLU A 208 26.84 3.11 -22.57
CA GLU A 208 26.59 2.08 -21.55
C GLU A 208 25.22 1.40 -21.71
N PHE A 209 24.32 1.95 -22.55
CA PHE A 209 23.04 1.29 -22.81
C PHE A 209 23.24 0.00 -23.61
N PRO A 210 22.51 -1.07 -23.27
CA PRO A 210 22.51 -2.29 -24.09
C PRO A 210 22.18 -1.96 -25.55
N GLU A 211 22.88 -2.60 -26.48
CA GLU A 211 22.55 -2.51 -27.91
C GLU A 211 21.14 -3.05 -28.17
N ASP A 212 20.51 -2.58 -29.25
CA ASP A 212 19.18 -3.05 -29.66
C ASP A 212 19.20 -4.58 -29.87
N CYS A 213 18.42 -5.28 -29.06
CA CYS A 213 18.29 -6.73 -29.11
C CYS A 213 17.54 -7.24 -30.36
N GLY A 214 17.03 -6.36 -31.23
CA GLY A 214 16.41 -6.73 -32.51
C GLY A 214 15.00 -7.31 -32.39
N PHE A 215 14.37 -7.16 -31.22
CA PHE A 215 12.99 -7.61 -30.99
C PHE A 215 11.98 -6.56 -31.45
N THR A 216 10.86 -7.02 -32.01
CA THR A 216 9.72 -6.16 -32.32
C THR A 216 8.56 -6.41 -31.36
N VAL A 217 7.84 -5.35 -31.00
CA VAL A 217 6.69 -5.42 -30.09
C VAL A 217 5.42 -5.03 -30.82
N GLU A 218 4.43 -5.91 -30.82
CA GLU A 218 3.10 -5.66 -31.39
C GLU A 218 2.02 -5.78 -30.31
N MET A 219 1.14 -4.79 -30.22
CA MET A 219 -0.01 -4.83 -29.32
C MET A 219 -1.17 -5.57 -29.98
N ARG A 220 -1.55 -6.74 -29.47
CA ARG A 220 -2.73 -7.50 -29.93
C ARG A 220 -3.73 -7.64 -28.79
N GLY A 221 -4.94 -7.12 -28.99
CA GLY A 221 -6.00 -7.18 -27.97
C GLY A 221 -5.62 -6.50 -26.63
N GLY A 222 -4.71 -5.51 -26.66
CA GLY A 222 -4.21 -4.85 -25.45
C GLY A 222 -3.04 -5.56 -24.74
N VAL A 223 -2.55 -6.68 -25.28
CA VAL A 223 -1.39 -7.41 -24.76
C VAL A 223 -0.20 -7.21 -25.71
N ALA A 224 0.96 -6.84 -25.14
CA ALA A 224 2.21 -6.71 -25.88
C ALA A 224 2.77 -8.10 -26.21
N HIS A 225 2.93 -8.38 -27.50
CA HIS A 225 3.54 -9.60 -28.02
C HIS A 225 4.92 -9.25 -28.58
N VAL A 226 5.93 -10.06 -28.23
CA VAL A 226 7.32 -9.85 -28.65
C VAL A 226 7.68 -10.88 -29.71
N TYR A 227 8.26 -10.41 -30.81
CA TYR A 227 8.69 -11.24 -31.94
C TYR A 227 10.20 -11.12 -32.12
N ASP A 228 10.81 -12.26 -32.47
CA ASP A 228 12.22 -12.32 -32.85
C ASP A 228 12.37 -11.89 -34.32
N GLY A 229 13.20 -10.88 -34.57
CA GLY A 229 13.51 -10.39 -35.91
C GLY A 229 12.76 -9.12 -36.34
N PHE A 230 13.50 -8.21 -36.96
CA PHE A 230 12.98 -7.03 -37.66
C PHE A 230 12.96 -7.33 -39.16
N SER A 231 11.81 -7.69 -39.72
CA SER A 231 11.66 -7.74 -41.18
C SER A 231 10.34 -7.07 -41.64
N PRO A 232 10.39 -5.86 -42.23
CA PRO A 232 9.18 -5.20 -42.71
C PRO A 232 8.62 -5.96 -43.92
N GLY A 233 7.54 -6.72 -43.71
CA GLY A 233 6.72 -7.28 -44.78
C GLY A 233 6.82 -8.79 -45.02
N GLN A 234 7.51 -9.57 -44.18
CA GLN A 234 7.46 -11.03 -44.26
C GLN A 234 6.72 -11.64 -43.07
N HIS A 235 5.53 -12.18 -43.35
CA HIS A 235 4.80 -13.05 -42.44
C HIS A 235 5.66 -14.29 -42.14
N ARG A 236 6.40 -14.29 -41.03
CA ARG A 236 6.71 -15.43 -40.14
C ARG A 236 7.80 -15.02 -39.15
N ASP A 237 7.44 -14.18 -38.19
CA ASP A 237 8.27 -14.00 -37.00
C ASP A 237 7.79 -14.99 -35.93
N GLU A 238 8.69 -15.82 -35.40
CA GLU A 238 8.35 -16.74 -34.30
C GLU A 238 8.04 -15.90 -33.05
N LEU A 239 6.81 -16.04 -32.55
CA LEU A 239 6.39 -15.39 -31.31
C LEU A 239 7.25 -15.92 -30.16
N VAL A 240 7.91 -15.02 -29.42
CA VAL A 240 8.63 -15.40 -28.21
C VAL A 240 7.60 -15.84 -27.16
N ASP A 241 7.69 -17.09 -26.72
CA ASP A 241 6.79 -17.70 -25.72
C ASP A 241 7.07 -17.13 -24.32
N LEU A 242 6.67 -15.87 -24.12
CA LEU A 242 6.68 -15.19 -22.82
C LEU A 242 5.37 -15.48 -22.08
N PRO A 243 5.41 -15.74 -20.76
CA PRO A 243 4.19 -15.97 -20.01
C PRO A 243 3.39 -14.66 -19.93
N TYR A 244 2.14 -14.69 -20.40
CA TYR A 244 1.18 -13.60 -20.23
C TYR A 244 -0.16 -14.14 -19.72
N GLY A 245 -0.91 -13.29 -19.02
CA GLY A 245 -2.27 -13.62 -18.60
C GLY A 245 -3.22 -13.50 -19.78
N ASP A 246 -3.82 -14.61 -20.21
CA ASP A 246 -4.92 -14.57 -21.18
C ASP A 246 -6.14 -13.86 -20.56
N LEU A 247 -6.75 -12.95 -21.33
CA LEU A 247 -7.88 -12.13 -20.85
C LEU A 247 -9.10 -13.01 -20.53
N ALA A 248 -9.40 -14.01 -21.36
CA ALA A 248 -10.55 -14.89 -21.13
C ALA A 248 -10.33 -15.73 -19.87
N ALA A 249 -9.13 -16.29 -19.70
CA ALA A 249 -8.75 -16.99 -18.47
C ALA A 249 -8.82 -16.09 -17.22
N PHE A 250 -8.35 -14.84 -17.33
CA PHE A 250 -8.42 -13.88 -16.22
C PHE A 250 -9.86 -13.56 -15.83
N ILE A 251 -10.75 -13.32 -16.81
CA ILE A 251 -12.17 -13.07 -16.55
C ILE A 251 -12.83 -14.30 -15.91
N ALA A 252 -12.53 -15.51 -16.39
CA ALA A 252 -13.06 -16.74 -15.81
C ALA A 252 -12.61 -16.92 -14.34
N ASP A 253 -11.31 -16.73 -14.07
CA ASP A 253 -10.75 -16.78 -12.71
C ASP A 253 -11.35 -15.69 -11.81
N MET A 254 -11.57 -14.49 -12.33
CA MET A 254 -12.23 -13.39 -11.61
C MET A 254 -13.69 -13.72 -11.27
N ASN A 255 -14.44 -14.31 -12.21
CA ASN A 255 -15.82 -14.74 -11.98
C ASN A 255 -15.91 -15.80 -10.88
N ILE A 256 -14.94 -16.73 -10.84
CA ILE A 256 -14.83 -17.71 -9.75
C ILE A 256 -14.66 -17.00 -8.39
N LEU A 257 -13.75 -16.02 -8.31
CA LEU A 257 -13.53 -15.25 -7.08
C LEU A 257 -14.76 -14.43 -6.67
N MET A 258 -15.49 -13.85 -7.62
CA MET A 258 -16.75 -13.15 -7.35
C MET A 258 -17.86 -14.09 -6.87
N ALA A 259 -17.97 -15.28 -7.46
CA ALA A 259 -18.92 -16.29 -6.99
C ALA A 259 -18.59 -16.74 -5.55
N MET A 260 -17.30 -16.92 -5.23
CA MET A 260 -16.85 -17.21 -3.88
C MET A 260 -17.20 -16.07 -2.90
N SER A 261 -16.99 -14.80 -3.27
CA SER A 261 -17.25 -13.68 -2.35
C SER A 261 -18.72 -13.51 -1.97
N ILE A 262 -19.63 -13.96 -2.83
CA ILE A 262 -21.09 -13.91 -2.61
C ILE A 262 -21.60 -15.18 -1.89
N ASN A 263 -20.83 -16.26 -1.87
CA ASN A 263 -21.21 -17.51 -1.20
C ASN A 263 -21.47 -17.30 0.31
N GLY A 264 -22.70 -17.60 0.75
CA GLY A 264 -23.17 -17.39 2.11
C GLY A 264 -22.34 -18.12 3.19
N PRO A 265 -22.21 -19.46 3.12
CA PRO A 265 -21.36 -20.23 4.03
C PRO A 265 -19.92 -19.70 4.13
N LEU A 266 -19.28 -19.39 2.99
CA LEU A 266 -17.92 -18.85 2.95
C LEU A 266 -17.84 -17.50 3.67
N LYS A 267 -18.79 -16.62 3.40
CA LYS A 267 -18.88 -15.29 4.02
C LYS A 267 -19.05 -15.39 5.54
N SER A 268 -19.98 -16.24 6.00
CA SER A 268 -20.23 -16.46 7.43
C SER A 268 -19.01 -17.07 8.14
N PHE A 269 -18.33 -18.03 7.52
CA PHE A 269 -17.10 -18.62 8.05
C PHE A 269 -16.00 -17.56 8.18
N CYS A 270 -15.71 -16.82 7.11
CA CYS A 270 -14.68 -15.78 7.10
C CYS A 270 -14.97 -14.70 8.14
N TYR A 271 -16.21 -14.24 8.26
CA TYR A 271 -16.61 -13.25 9.25
C TYR A 271 -16.34 -13.72 10.69
N ARG A 272 -16.80 -14.92 11.05
CA ARG A 272 -16.57 -15.48 12.39
C ARG A 272 -15.10 -15.73 12.65
N ARG A 273 -14.34 -16.20 11.65
CA ARG A 273 -12.89 -16.39 11.79
C ARG A 273 -12.18 -15.07 12.04
N LEU A 274 -12.54 -14.00 11.34
CA LEU A 274 -11.98 -12.67 11.56
C LEU A 274 -12.34 -12.12 12.96
N GLN A 275 -13.58 -12.30 13.40
CA GLN A 275 -13.99 -11.94 14.78
C GLN A 275 -13.19 -12.70 15.83
N PHE A 276 -13.00 -14.00 15.63
CA PHE A 276 -12.21 -14.85 16.53
C PHE A 276 -10.75 -14.39 16.58
N LEU A 277 -10.13 -14.10 15.43
CA LEU A 277 -8.77 -13.57 15.37
C LEU A 277 -8.65 -12.21 16.07
N SER A 278 -9.64 -11.33 15.91
CA SER A 278 -9.70 -10.05 16.61
C SER A 278 -9.80 -10.23 18.13
N ALA A 279 -10.66 -11.13 18.60
CA ALA A 279 -10.80 -11.43 20.03
C ALA A 279 -9.53 -12.06 20.62
N LYS A 280 -8.89 -12.96 19.87
CA LYS A 280 -7.59 -13.56 20.24
C LYS A 280 -6.50 -12.50 20.38
N PHE A 281 -6.46 -11.52 19.47
CA PHE A 281 -5.51 -10.40 19.57
C PHE A 281 -5.80 -9.49 20.78
N GLN A 282 -7.07 -9.18 21.05
CA GLN A 282 -7.44 -8.41 22.26
C GLN A 282 -7.03 -9.13 23.55
N MET A 283 -7.23 -10.44 23.60
CA MET A 283 -6.80 -11.25 24.74
C MET A 283 -5.28 -11.26 24.89
N HIS A 284 -4.55 -11.38 23.78
CA HIS A 284 -3.09 -11.25 23.78
C HIS A 284 -2.65 -9.89 24.34
N ALA A 285 -3.26 -8.79 23.91
CA ALA A 285 -2.95 -7.46 24.42
C ALA A 285 -3.15 -7.38 25.93
N LEU A 286 -4.31 -7.83 26.45
CA LEU A 286 -4.59 -7.81 27.89
C LEU A 286 -3.61 -8.62 28.74
N LEU A 287 -3.05 -9.71 28.20
CA LEU A 287 -2.12 -10.57 28.94
C LEU A 287 -0.66 -10.13 28.83
N ASN A 288 -0.31 -9.46 27.74
CA ASN A 288 1.08 -9.22 27.37
C ASN A 288 1.46 -7.73 27.26
N GLU A 289 0.53 -6.78 27.44
CA GLU A 289 0.79 -5.33 27.32
C GLU A 289 1.99 -4.89 28.17
N MET A 290 2.05 -5.27 29.44
CA MET A 290 3.15 -4.91 30.34
C MET A 290 4.48 -5.54 29.91
N LYS A 291 4.45 -6.77 29.39
CA LYS A 291 5.64 -7.46 28.85
C LYS A 291 6.13 -6.79 27.57
N GLU A 292 5.22 -6.38 26.68
CA GLU A 292 5.53 -5.63 25.46
C GLU A 292 6.11 -4.25 25.79
N LEU A 293 5.52 -3.54 26.75
CA LEU A 293 6.01 -2.24 27.22
C LEU A 293 7.40 -2.36 27.84
N SER A 294 7.63 -3.36 28.70
CA SER A 294 8.95 -3.64 29.27
C SER A 294 9.96 -4.00 28.18
N ALA A 295 9.58 -4.82 27.20
CA ALA A 295 10.43 -5.15 26.05
C ALA A 295 10.82 -3.91 25.23
N GLN A 296 9.89 -2.97 25.00
CA GLN A 296 10.19 -1.71 24.32
C GLN A 296 11.14 -0.84 25.14
N LYS A 297 10.94 -0.72 26.46
CA LYS A 297 11.82 0.05 27.35
C LYS A 297 13.24 -0.53 27.45
N ARG A 298 13.39 -1.85 27.32
CA ARG A 298 14.70 -2.53 27.30
C ARG A 298 15.54 -2.21 26.07
N VAL A 299 14.94 -1.73 24.98
CA VAL A 299 15.69 -1.35 23.78
C VAL A 299 15.89 0.16 23.77
N PRO A 300 16.98 0.68 24.36
CA PRO A 300 17.23 2.11 24.39
C PRO A 300 17.37 2.66 22.96
N HIS A 301 16.99 3.92 22.76
CA HIS A 301 17.08 4.63 21.48
C HIS A 301 16.25 4.03 20.32
N ARG A 302 15.31 3.12 20.58
CA ARG A 302 14.31 2.63 19.61
C ARG A 302 12.91 3.00 20.05
N ASP A 303 12.59 4.28 19.91
CA ASP A 303 11.27 4.84 20.17
C ASP A 303 10.54 5.17 18.86
N PHE A 304 9.32 5.71 18.98
CA PHE A 304 8.52 6.10 17.82
C PHE A 304 9.23 7.10 16.88
N TYR A 305 10.18 7.90 17.37
CA TYR A 305 10.91 8.87 16.57
C TYR A 305 12.08 8.22 15.81
N ASN A 306 12.69 7.19 16.39
CA ASN A 306 13.86 6.50 15.85
C ASN A 306 13.55 5.23 15.02
N ILE A 307 12.26 4.90 14.83
CA ILE A 307 11.84 3.86 13.91
C ILE A 307 11.67 4.39 12.48
N ARG A 308 12.18 3.66 11.50
CA ARG A 308 11.98 4.00 10.10
C ARG A 308 10.52 3.81 9.72
N LYS A 309 9.93 4.85 9.15
CA LYS A 309 8.54 4.94 8.71
C LYS A 309 8.55 5.27 7.22
N VAL A 310 7.65 4.64 6.48
CA VAL A 310 7.48 4.87 5.05
C VAL A 310 6.03 5.26 4.82
N ASP A 311 5.81 6.44 4.24
CA ASP A 311 4.50 6.78 3.67
C ASP A 311 4.34 6.05 2.34
N THR A 312 3.57 4.97 2.35
CA THR A 312 3.36 4.11 1.18
C THR A 312 2.27 4.62 0.25
N HIS A 313 1.46 5.62 0.64
CA HIS A 313 0.31 6.08 -0.14
C HIS A 313 0.15 7.60 -0.19
N ILE A 314 1.01 8.26 -0.96
CA ILE A 314 1.00 9.71 -1.12
C ILE A 314 1.15 10.14 -2.59
N HIS A 315 0.39 11.16 -2.99
CA HIS A 315 0.50 11.79 -4.31
C HIS A 315 1.54 12.91 -4.26
N ALA A 316 2.40 12.99 -5.27
CA ALA A 316 3.46 14.00 -5.33
C ALA A 316 2.90 15.43 -5.32
N SER A 317 1.75 15.66 -5.97
CA SER A 317 1.03 16.94 -5.96
C SER A 317 0.57 17.39 -4.58
N SER A 318 0.59 16.49 -3.60
CA SER A 318 -0.03 16.65 -2.29
C SER A 318 0.94 16.36 -1.16
N CYS A 319 2.24 16.20 -1.46
CA CYS A 319 3.25 15.86 -0.47
C CYS A 319 3.69 17.04 0.40
N MET A 320 3.43 18.26 -0.07
CA MET A 320 3.79 19.50 0.61
C MET A 320 2.69 19.95 1.58
N ASN A 321 3.10 20.58 2.68
CA ASN A 321 2.18 21.27 3.57
C ASN A 321 1.63 22.54 2.88
N GLN A 322 0.36 22.86 3.09
CA GLN A 322 -0.29 24.07 2.58
C GLN A 322 0.47 25.37 2.93
N LYS A 323 1.00 25.46 4.16
CA LYS A 323 1.80 26.63 4.60
C LYS A 323 3.11 26.74 3.84
N HIS A 324 3.71 25.60 3.49
CA HIS A 324 4.95 25.53 2.72
C HIS A 324 4.70 25.98 1.28
N LEU A 325 3.66 25.42 0.63
CA LEU A 325 3.21 25.84 -0.71
C LEU A 325 2.88 27.35 -0.76
N LEU A 326 2.12 27.87 0.20
CA LEU A 326 1.79 29.30 0.27
C LEU A 326 3.05 30.17 0.34
N ARG A 327 4.00 29.80 1.21
CA ARG A 327 5.26 30.53 1.35
C ARG A 327 6.07 30.49 0.05
N PHE A 328 6.06 29.36 -0.64
CA PHE A 328 6.71 29.20 -1.92
C PHE A 328 6.12 30.13 -2.97
N ILE A 329 4.78 30.13 -3.14
CA ILE A 329 4.08 30.99 -4.09
C ILE A 329 4.38 32.47 -3.80
N LYS A 330 4.28 32.90 -2.54
CA LYS A 330 4.61 34.29 -2.15
C LYS A 330 6.07 34.65 -2.46
N ARG A 331 7.00 33.71 -2.28
CA ARG A 331 8.43 33.90 -2.60
C ARG A 331 8.64 34.01 -4.11
N ALA A 332 7.99 33.15 -4.90
CA ALA A 332 8.06 33.16 -6.36
C ALA A 332 7.52 34.48 -6.94
N VAL A 333 6.33 34.92 -6.52
CA VAL A 333 5.74 36.20 -6.96
C VAL A 333 6.63 37.39 -6.63
N LYS A 334 7.36 37.37 -5.51
CA LYS A 334 8.25 38.47 -5.12
C LYS A 334 9.58 38.50 -5.88
N ARG A 335 10.11 37.33 -6.28
CA ARG A 335 11.46 37.21 -6.88
C ARG A 335 11.43 37.03 -8.40
N GLU A 336 10.42 36.35 -8.90
CA GLU A 336 10.30 35.84 -10.27
C GLU A 336 8.97 36.32 -10.89
N SER A 337 8.61 37.59 -10.67
CA SER A 337 7.36 38.19 -11.15
C SER A 337 7.27 38.28 -12.68
N ASP A 338 8.43 38.43 -13.33
CA ASP A 338 8.53 38.73 -14.76
C ASP A 338 8.71 37.45 -15.60
N GLU A 339 8.82 36.28 -14.97
CA GLU A 339 8.95 34.99 -15.65
C GLU A 339 7.64 34.68 -16.40
N VAL A 340 7.74 34.22 -17.65
CA VAL A 340 6.60 33.76 -18.45
C VAL A 340 6.18 32.37 -17.97
N VAL A 341 4.98 32.27 -17.40
CA VAL A 341 4.51 31.04 -16.70
C VAL A 341 3.30 30.39 -17.34
N HIS A 342 2.54 31.14 -18.14
CA HIS A 342 1.34 30.65 -18.79
C HIS A 342 1.27 31.15 -20.23
N ARG A 343 0.73 30.34 -21.13
CA ARG A 343 0.51 30.69 -22.52
C ARG A 343 -0.94 30.36 -22.88
N ASP A 344 -1.78 31.37 -22.97
CA ASP A 344 -3.17 31.23 -23.39
C ASP A 344 -3.35 31.76 -24.82
N GLN A 345 -3.90 30.94 -25.72
CA GLN A 345 -4.15 31.29 -27.13
C GLN A 345 -2.97 31.98 -27.87
N GLY A 346 -1.73 31.61 -27.52
CA GLY A 346 -0.51 32.19 -28.12
C GLY A 346 -0.02 33.49 -27.48
N LYS A 347 -0.73 34.03 -26.48
CA LYS A 347 -0.27 35.15 -25.65
C LYS A 347 0.48 34.61 -24.44
N GLU A 348 1.73 35.03 -24.29
CA GLU A 348 2.54 34.75 -23.11
C GLU A 348 2.14 35.67 -21.96
N GLN A 349 1.86 35.09 -20.80
CA GLN A 349 1.57 35.81 -19.57
C GLN A 349 2.68 35.59 -18.55
N THR A 350 3.14 36.69 -17.97
CA THR A 350 4.09 36.65 -16.85
C THR A 350 3.39 36.27 -15.56
N LEU A 351 4.14 35.80 -14.56
CA LEU A 351 3.58 35.47 -13.26
C LEU A 351 2.82 36.67 -12.67
N LYS A 352 3.34 37.89 -12.81
CA LYS A 352 2.65 39.12 -12.40
C LYS A 352 1.31 39.30 -13.10
N GLN A 353 1.27 39.13 -14.43
CA GLN A 353 0.05 39.28 -15.22
C GLN A 353 -1.00 38.23 -14.84
N VAL A 354 -0.59 36.97 -14.60
CA VAL A 354 -1.52 35.93 -14.12
C VAL A 354 -2.15 36.32 -12.78
N PHE A 355 -1.37 36.89 -11.85
CA PHE A 355 -1.90 37.36 -10.57
C PHE A 355 -2.80 38.60 -10.70
N GLU A 356 -2.47 39.52 -11.62
CA GLU A 356 -3.31 40.68 -11.96
C GLU A 356 -4.65 40.24 -12.58
N ASP A 357 -4.63 39.29 -13.52
CA ASP A 357 -5.84 38.76 -14.18
C ASP A 357 -6.77 38.03 -13.21
N LEU A 358 -6.18 37.37 -12.20
CA LEU A 358 -6.93 36.73 -11.11
C LEU A 358 -7.42 37.73 -10.04
N ASN A 359 -7.09 39.01 -10.15
CA ASN A 359 -7.34 40.04 -9.12
C ASN A 359 -6.82 39.64 -7.72
N LEU A 360 -5.68 38.94 -7.66
CA LEU A 360 -5.07 38.47 -6.42
C LEU A 360 -3.73 39.17 -6.17
N THR A 361 -3.51 39.67 -4.96
CA THR A 361 -2.18 40.09 -4.53
C THR A 361 -1.49 39.00 -3.69
N ALA A 362 -0.16 39.01 -3.66
CA ALA A 362 0.61 38.10 -2.81
C ALA A 362 0.31 38.26 -1.30
N PHE A 363 -0.23 39.42 -0.89
CA PHE A 363 -0.66 39.66 0.48
C PHE A 363 -2.00 38.97 0.78
N ASP A 364 -2.91 38.95 -0.19
CA ASP A 364 -4.26 38.40 -0.05
C ASP A 364 -4.30 36.87 -0.09
N LEU A 365 -3.25 36.23 -0.60
CA LEU A 365 -3.11 34.78 -0.54
C LEU A 365 -3.02 34.30 0.93
N SER A 366 -4.04 33.58 1.38
CA SER A 366 -4.07 32.90 2.67
C SER A 366 -4.09 31.37 2.46
N VAL A 367 -3.90 30.63 3.55
CA VAL A 367 -4.04 29.17 3.54
C VAL A 367 -5.48 28.79 3.17
N ASP A 368 -6.46 29.53 3.71
CA ASP A 368 -7.88 29.30 3.44
C ASP A 368 -8.24 29.56 1.97
N MET A 369 -7.62 30.57 1.34
CA MET A 369 -7.83 30.87 -0.08
C MET A 369 -7.26 29.80 -1.02
N LEU A 370 -6.23 29.04 -0.60
CA LEU A 370 -5.68 27.98 -1.44
C LEU A 370 -6.60 26.75 -1.50
N ASP A 371 -7.52 26.59 -0.54
CA ASP A 371 -8.49 25.48 -0.43
C ASP A 371 -7.92 24.06 -0.64
N VAL A 372 -6.66 23.84 -0.30
CA VAL A 372 -5.93 22.57 -0.46
C VAL A 372 -6.16 21.60 0.72
N HIS A 373 -7.39 21.53 1.23
CA HIS A 373 -7.75 20.70 2.39
C HIS A 373 -8.06 19.25 2.01
N ALA A 374 -7.42 18.30 2.70
CA ALA A 374 -7.78 16.89 2.63
C ALA A 374 -8.98 16.61 3.56
N ASP A 375 -10.18 16.38 3.00
CA ASP A 375 -11.37 15.93 3.74
C ASP A 375 -11.51 14.40 3.67
N ARG A 376 -12.27 13.80 4.60
CA ARG A 376 -12.60 12.36 4.67
C ARG A 376 -13.23 11.85 3.36
N ASN A 377 -13.99 12.71 2.68
CA ASN A 377 -14.63 12.40 1.39
C ASN A 377 -13.68 12.40 0.17
N THR A 378 -12.40 12.73 0.37
CA THR A 378 -11.40 12.82 -0.71
C THR A 378 -10.77 11.46 -1.03
N PHE A 379 -10.87 10.50 -0.09
CA PHE A 379 -10.13 9.23 -0.12
C PHE A 379 -10.63 8.21 -1.17
N HIS A 380 -11.73 8.48 -1.88
CA HIS A 380 -12.33 7.53 -2.84
C HIS A 380 -12.79 8.14 -4.17
N ARG A 381 -12.57 9.44 -4.39
CA ARG A 381 -13.12 10.18 -5.54
C ARG A 381 -12.02 10.99 -6.22
N PHE A 382 -11.46 10.45 -7.30
CA PHE A 382 -10.34 11.05 -8.03
C PHE A 382 -10.70 12.41 -8.67
N ASP A 383 -11.96 12.61 -9.03
CA ASP A 383 -12.53 13.87 -9.50
C ASP A 383 -12.54 14.94 -8.39
N LYS A 384 -13.03 14.59 -7.18
CA LYS A 384 -13.01 15.46 -6.00
C LYS A 384 -11.60 15.72 -5.50
N PHE A 385 -10.70 14.74 -5.64
CA PHE A 385 -9.28 14.90 -5.38
C PHE A 385 -8.69 15.97 -6.32
N ASN A 386 -8.85 15.85 -7.64
CA ASN A 386 -8.31 16.84 -8.58
C ASN A 386 -8.88 18.26 -8.38
N ALA A 387 -10.17 18.39 -8.08
CA ALA A 387 -10.80 19.67 -7.83
C ALA A 387 -10.23 20.38 -6.58
N LYS A 388 -9.81 19.62 -5.56
CA LYS A 388 -9.22 20.16 -4.31
C LYS A 388 -7.75 20.56 -4.39
N TYR A 389 -7.05 20.20 -5.48
CA TYR A 389 -5.69 20.66 -5.73
C TYR A 389 -5.61 21.76 -6.78
N ASN A 390 -6.74 22.40 -7.13
CA ASN A 390 -6.73 23.70 -7.78
C ASN A 390 -6.56 24.78 -6.70
N PRO A 391 -5.34 25.29 -6.41
CA PRO A 391 -5.19 26.43 -5.53
C PRO A 391 -6.12 27.56 -5.98
N VAL A 392 -6.95 28.05 -5.06
CA VAL A 392 -7.95 29.12 -5.29
C VAL A 392 -9.14 28.70 -6.17
N GLY A 393 -9.31 27.40 -6.45
CA GLY A 393 -10.33 26.90 -7.38
C GLY A 393 -9.97 27.12 -8.85
N GLU A 394 -8.81 27.73 -9.12
CA GLU A 394 -8.35 28.09 -10.45
C GLU A 394 -7.34 27.08 -10.99
N SER A 395 -7.62 26.54 -12.17
CA SER A 395 -6.79 25.51 -12.81
C SER A 395 -5.40 26.02 -13.21
N ILE A 396 -5.25 27.33 -13.39
CA ILE A 396 -4.02 27.99 -13.85
C ILE A 396 -2.92 27.92 -12.79
N LEU A 397 -3.23 28.24 -11.52
CA LEU A 397 -2.24 28.19 -10.44
C LEU A 397 -1.77 26.75 -10.16
N ARG A 398 -2.67 25.76 -10.31
CA ARG A 398 -2.31 24.34 -10.24
C ARG A 398 -1.30 23.98 -11.32
N GLU A 399 -1.57 24.41 -12.54
CA GLU A 399 -0.72 24.13 -13.69
C GLU A 399 0.68 24.72 -13.51
N ILE A 400 0.78 25.95 -13.01
CA ILE A 400 2.06 26.63 -12.81
C ILE A 400 2.88 25.98 -11.69
N PHE A 401 2.27 25.69 -10.52
CA PHE A 401 3.01 25.30 -9.31
C PHE A 401 3.04 23.80 -9.01
N ILE A 402 2.08 23.01 -9.51
CA ILE A 402 1.85 21.62 -9.05
C ILE A 402 1.90 20.60 -10.21
N LYS A 403 1.93 21.03 -11.47
CA LYS A 403 2.12 20.11 -12.62
C LYS A 403 3.58 19.98 -13.03
N THR A 404 3.93 18.79 -13.52
CA THR A 404 5.24 18.45 -14.11
C THR A 404 5.40 18.98 -15.53
N ASP A 405 4.28 19.06 -16.28
CA ASP A 405 4.23 19.54 -17.64
C ASP A 405 3.45 20.86 -17.70
N ASN A 406 4.16 21.95 -18.01
CA ASN A 406 3.64 23.31 -18.12
C ASN A 406 4.62 24.19 -18.95
N CYS A 407 4.29 25.47 -19.15
CA CYS A 407 5.10 26.40 -19.96
C CYS A 407 6.56 26.54 -19.49
N ILE A 408 6.84 26.36 -18.19
CA ILE A 408 8.18 26.44 -17.59
C ILE A 408 8.81 25.05 -17.37
N GLY A 409 8.23 24.00 -17.97
CA GLY A 409 8.71 22.62 -17.84
C GLY A 409 8.68 22.09 -16.40
N GLY A 410 7.70 22.50 -15.58
CA GLY A 410 7.51 22.00 -14.22
C GLY A 410 8.58 22.44 -13.21
N ARG A 411 9.34 23.50 -13.51
CA ARG A 411 10.44 24.00 -12.66
C ARG A 411 10.02 24.30 -11.22
N TYR A 412 8.89 24.99 -11.02
CA TYR A 412 8.41 25.30 -9.67
C TYR A 412 8.03 24.04 -8.90
N PHE A 413 7.31 23.12 -9.54
CA PHE A 413 6.93 21.88 -8.89
C PHE A 413 8.15 21.06 -8.47
N ALA A 414 9.15 20.94 -9.35
CA ALA A 414 10.41 20.27 -9.03
C ALA A 414 11.13 20.92 -7.84
N HIS A 415 11.15 22.25 -7.76
CA HIS A 415 11.78 22.97 -6.66
C HIS A 415 11.04 22.75 -5.33
N ILE A 416 9.71 22.72 -5.33
CA ILE A 416 8.92 22.41 -4.14
C ILE A 416 9.19 20.97 -3.67
N ILE A 417 9.19 20.00 -4.59
CA ILE A 417 9.50 18.61 -4.27
C ILE A 417 10.90 18.49 -3.68
N LYS A 418 11.88 19.24 -4.19
CA LYS A 418 13.24 19.26 -3.60
C LYS A 418 13.28 19.83 -2.20
N GLU A 419 12.51 20.89 -1.91
CA GLU A 419 12.39 21.39 -0.53
C GLU A 419 11.78 20.31 0.38
N VAL A 420 10.74 19.59 -0.07
CA VAL A 420 10.16 18.45 0.68
C VAL A 420 11.15 17.30 0.84
N MET A 421 11.92 16.96 -0.20
CA MET A 421 12.96 15.94 -0.14
C MET A 421 14.03 16.32 0.87
N SER A 422 14.48 17.58 0.89
CA SER A 422 15.45 18.06 1.87
C SER A 422 14.95 17.89 3.31
N ASP A 423 13.68 18.20 3.58
CA ASP A 423 13.06 17.99 4.89
C ASP A 423 13.00 16.49 5.26
N LEU A 424 12.73 15.61 4.29
CA LEU A 424 12.74 14.16 4.48
C LEU A 424 14.15 13.59 4.70
N GLU A 425 15.18 14.19 4.10
CA GLU A 425 16.58 13.78 4.30
C GLU A 425 17.11 14.23 5.66
N GLU A 426 16.70 15.41 6.14
CA GLU A 426 16.94 15.86 7.51
C GLU A 426 16.26 14.92 8.51
N SER A 427 15.06 14.44 8.18
CA SER A 427 14.32 13.44 8.96
C SER A 427 14.78 12.00 8.64
N LYS A 428 15.92 11.59 9.19
CA LYS A 428 16.59 10.27 8.99
C LYS A 428 15.68 9.04 8.95
N TYR A 429 14.54 9.08 9.64
CA TYR A 429 13.64 7.94 9.80
C TYR A 429 12.37 8.01 8.95
N GLN A 430 12.17 9.06 8.17
CA GLN A 430 10.99 9.22 7.32
C GLN A 430 11.33 8.97 5.86
N ASN A 431 10.52 8.17 5.19
CA ASN A 431 10.63 7.86 3.78
C ASN A 431 9.25 8.00 3.13
N ALA A 432 9.21 8.19 1.81
CA ALA A 432 7.96 8.35 1.09
C ALA A 432 7.97 7.64 -0.28
N GLU A 433 6.82 7.09 -0.65
CA GLU A 433 6.52 6.52 -1.96
C GLU A 433 5.57 7.46 -2.70
N LEU A 434 6.15 8.46 -3.36
CA LEU A 434 5.42 9.51 -4.07
C LEU A 434 4.84 8.99 -5.39
N ARG A 435 3.57 9.29 -5.65
CA ARG A 435 2.89 8.94 -6.91
C ARG A 435 2.87 10.09 -7.91
N LEU A 436 3.27 9.80 -9.14
CA LEU A 436 3.15 10.69 -10.29
C LEU A 436 2.17 10.10 -11.31
N SER A 437 1.30 10.94 -11.85
CA SER A 437 0.27 10.50 -12.80
C SER A 437 0.81 10.51 -14.23
N ILE A 438 0.47 9.46 -14.98
CA ILE A 438 0.51 9.45 -16.44
C ILE A 438 -0.91 9.13 -16.93
N TYR A 439 -1.48 9.99 -17.75
CA TYR A 439 -2.86 9.89 -18.23
C TYR A 439 -3.01 9.05 -19.50
N GLY A 440 -1.92 8.82 -20.25
CA GLY A 440 -1.93 8.02 -21.48
C GLY A 440 -2.63 8.72 -22.65
N ARG A 441 -2.72 10.06 -22.62
CA ARG A 441 -3.36 10.85 -23.69
C ARG A 441 -2.44 11.02 -24.91
N GLU A 442 -1.14 11.08 -24.66
CA GLU A 442 -0.11 11.29 -25.66
C GLU A 442 1.05 10.31 -25.44
N ARG A 443 1.68 9.83 -26.52
CA ARG A 443 2.82 8.91 -26.44
C ARG A 443 4.04 9.55 -25.76
N GLY A 444 4.23 10.85 -25.94
CA GLY A 444 5.34 11.62 -25.37
C GLY A 444 5.26 11.88 -23.88
N GLU A 445 4.17 11.48 -23.20
CA GLU A 445 3.97 11.79 -21.77
C GLU A 445 5.04 11.14 -20.87
N TRP A 446 5.44 9.90 -21.19
CA TRP A 446 6.54 9.22 -20.49
C TRP A 446 7.88 9.93 -20.67
N GLU A 447 8.18 10.36 -21.90
CA GLU A 447 9.41 11.07 -22.23
C GLU A 447 9.44 12.45 -21.56
N GLY A 448 8.31 13.18 -21.58
CA GLY A 448 8.17 14.47 -20.90
C GLY A 448 8.39 14.35 -19.40
N LEU A 449 7.81 13.33 -18.75
CA LEU A 449 8.01 13.08 -17.32
C LEU A 449 9.46 12.71 -16.99
N ALA A 450 10.09 11.85 -17.81
CA ALA A 450 11.49 11.47 -17.64
C ALA A 450 12.41 12.69 -17.82
N LYS A 451 12.18 13.50 -18.85
CA LYS A 451 12.90 14.74 -19.10
C LYS A 451 12.75 15.70 -17.94
N TRP A 452 11.55 15.86 -17.38
CA TRP A 452 11.31 16.67 -16.17
C TRP A 452 12.16 16.20 -14.99
N ALA A 453 12.15 14.90 -14.70
CA ALA A 453 12.89 14.31 -13.58
C ALA A 453 14.41 14.46 -13.72
N VAL A 454 14.96 14.24 -14.92
CA VAL A 454 16.40 14.36 -15.22
C VAL A 454 16.84 15.82 -15.24
N THR A 455 16.14 16.69 -15.98
CA THR A 455 16.48 18.12 -16.12
C THR A 455 16.54 18.80 -14.77
N HIS A 456 15.58 18.48 -13.90
CA HIS A 456 15.52 19.06 -12.57
C HIS A 456 16.24 18.22 -11.51
N ARG A 457 16.81 17.05 -11.82
CA ARG A 457 17.47 16.15 -10.85
C ARG A 457 16.62 15.91 -9.59
N VAL A 458 15.39 15.44 -9.77
CA VAL A 458 14.42 15.26 -8.67
C VAL A 458 14.62 13.90 -8.00
N TYR A 459 15.69 13.77 -7.22
CA TYR A 459 16.12 12.54 -6.56
C TYR A 459 16.34 12.75 -5.06
N SER A 460 15.97 11.74 -4.27
CA SER A 460 16.36 11.59 -2.88
C SER A 460 16.44 10.11 -2.52
N HIS A 461 17.34 9.77 -1.60
CA HIS A 461 17.48 8.41 -1.08
C HIS A 461 16.26 7.93 -0.26
N ASN A 462 15.52 8.87 0.32
CA ASN A 462 14.33 8.60 1.15
C ASN A 462 13.03 8.57 0.32
N VAL A 463 13.09 8.79 -0.99
CA VAL A 463 11.91 8.89 -1.85
C VAL A 463 11.98 7.88 -3.00
N ARG A 464 10.88 7.13 -3.18
CA ARG A 464 10.64 6.30 -4.36
C ARG A 464 9.42 6.80 -5.13
N TRP A 465 9.44 6.59 -6.43
CA TRP A 465 8.38 7.03 -7.34
C TRP A 465 7.52 5.84 -7.75
N LEU A 466 6.20 6.01 -7.67
CA LEU A 466 5.22 5.10 -8.25
C LEU A 466 4.50 5.84 -9.38
N ILE A 467 4.44 5.24 -10.56
CA ILE A 467 3.61 5.77 -11.64
C ILE A 467 2.19 5.28 -11.44
N GLN A 468 1.26 6.21 -11.37
CA GLN A 468 -0.18 5.93 -11.33
C GLN A 468 -0.81 6.28 -12.67
N ILE A 469 -1.73 5.43 -13.13
CA ILE A 469 -2.49 5.66 -14.36
C ILE A 469 -3.97 5.83 -13.97
N PRO A 470 -4.48 7.08 -13.94
CA PRO A 470 -5.86 7.33 -13.59
C PRO A 470 -6.83 6.71 -14.60
N ARG A 471 -7.89 6.05 -14.10
CA ARG A 471 -9.01 5.54 -14.91
C ARG A 471 -10.08 6.62 -14.99
N LEU A 472 -9.94 7.53 -15.95
CA LEU A 472 -10.81 8.70 -16.16
C LEU A 472 -11.96 8.43 -17.13
#